data_AF-A0AAE2M944-F1
#
_entry.id   AF-A0AAE2M944-F1
#
_cell.length_a   1.000
_cell.length_b   1.000
_cell.length_c   1.000
_cell.angle_alpha   90.00
_cell.angle_beta   90.00
_cell.angle_gamma   90.00
#
_symmetry.space_group_name_H-M   'P 1'
#
loop_
_entity.id
_entity.type
_entity.pdbx_description
1 polymer ?
#
loop_
_entity_poly.entity_id
_entity_poly.type
_entity_poly.pdbx_seq_one_letter_code
_entity_poly.pdbx_strand_id
1 'polypeptide(L)' 'MFTRKLVIANEWIRLSDIPDSVSISFRGILEITESTGVPDASTPLLRLENEMAPITVDSLSWVRVPVDSQKDITVYIHK' A
#
# COMPACT_ATOMS: atom_id res chain seq x y z
N MET A 1 -9.22 16.07 -3.62
CA MET A 1 -10.41 15.49 -2.97
C MET A 1 -10.03 14.11 -2.46
N PHE A 2 -10.45 13.73 -1.26
CA PHE A 2 -10.09 12.45 -0.65
C PHE A 2 -11.12 11.38 -1.04
N THR A 3 -10.67 10.26 -1.61
CA THR A 3 -11.59 9.27 -2.19
C THR A 3 -11.89 8.13 -1.22
N ARG A 4 -10.89 7.65 -0.46
CA ARG A 4 -11.08 6.50 0.45
C ARG A 4 -10.01 6.42 1.54
N LYS A 5 -10.44 6.09 2.77
CA LYS A 5 -9.55 5.74 3.91
C LYS A 5 -9.45 4.24 4.03
N LEU A 6 -8.25 3.72 4.27
CA LEU A 6 -8.06 2.31 4.53
C LEU A 6 -7.06 2.09 5.66
N VAL A 7 -7.33 1.12 6.52
CA VAL A 7 -6.43 0.70 7.59
C VAL A 7 -5.72 -0.56 7.10
N ILE A 8 -4.39 -0.50 7.04
CA ILE A 8 -3.52 -1.58 6.60
C ILE A 8 -2.87 -2.20 7.83
N ALA A 9 -3.01 -3.51 7.96
CA ALA A 9 -2.31 -4.35 8.94
C ALA A 9 -1.20 -5.16 8.24
N ASN A 10 -0.77 -6.27 8.81
CA ASN A 10 0.30 -7.12 8.26
C ASN A 10 -0.16 -8.04 7.11
N GLU A 11 -1.45 -8.03 6.76
CA GLU A 11 -1.99 -8.76 5.62
C GLU A 11 -1.86 -7.94 4.33
N TRP A 12 -1.64 -8.64 3.21
CA TRP A 12 -1.56 -8.00 1.90
C TRP A 12 -2.92 -7.49 1.44
N ILE A 13 -2.96 -6.21 1.09
CA ILE A 13 -4.16 -5.54 0.59
C ILE A 13 -3.82 -4.90 -0.76
N ARG A 14 -4.64 -5.20 -1.77
CA ARG A 14 -4.55 -4.52 -3.07
C ARG A 14 -5.17 -3.12 -2.94
N LEU A 15 -4.43 -2.09 -3.37
CA LEU A 15 -4.86 -0.70 -3.20
C LEU A 15 -5.76 -0.18 -4.31
N SER A 16 -5.65 -0.75 -5.51
CA SER A 16 -6.47 -0.41 -6.65
C SER A 16 -6.99 -1.66 -7.36
N ASP A 17 -8.28 -1.71 -7.56
CA ASP A 17 -8.99 -2.68 -8.41
C ASP A 17 -9.28 -2.09 -9.80
N ILE A 18 -8.88 -0.84 -10.04
CA ILE A 18 -8.99 -0.16 -11.33
C ILE A 18 -7.63 -0.09 -12.05
N PRO A 19 -7.61 -0.19 -13.39
CA PRO A 19 -6.36 -0.16 -14.17
C PRO A 19 -5.65 1.19 -14.11
N ASP A 20 -6.36 2.28 -13.83
CA ASP A 20 -5.77 3.61 -13.68
C ASP A 20 -4.94 3.70 -12.39
N SER A 21 -3.85 4.48 -12.45
CA SER A 21 -3.05 4.78 -11.27
C SER A 21 -3.80 5.68 -10.28
N VAL A 22 -3.62 5.43 -9.00
CA VAL A 22 -4.12 6.25 -7.89
C VAL A 22 -2.95 6.78 -7.08
N SER A 23 -3.11 7.92 -6.43
CA SER A 23 -2.11 8.42 -5.48
C SER A 23 -2.50 8.01 -4.06
N ILE A 24 -1.54 7.51 -3.29
CA ILE A 24 -1.73 7.21 -1.88
C ILE A 24 -0.82 8.06 -1.00
N SER A 25 -1.31 8.43 0.18
CA SER A 25 -0.53 9.09 1.22
C SER A 25 -0.66 8.30 2.51
N PHE A 26 0.42 8.16 3.26
CA PHE A 26 0.43 7.47 4.54
C PHE A 26 1.56 7.98 5.42
N ARG A 27 1.47 7.74 6.72
CA ARG A 27 2.53 8.04 7.69
C ARG A 27 3.05 6.74 8.30
N GLY A 28 4.35 6.51 8.22
CA GLY A 28 5.02 5.33 8.75
C GLY A 28 5.66 4.50 7.65
N ILE A 29 5.79 3.19 7.89
CA ILE A 29 6.49 2.27 6.99
C ILE A 29 5.51 1.26 6.39
N LEU A 30 5.42 1.21 5.07
CA LEU A 30 4.68 0.18 4.33
C LEU A 30 5.61 -0.66 3.48
N GLU A 31 5.26 -1.93 3.31
CA GLU A 31 5.83 -2.77 2.25
C GLU A 31 4.90 -2.69 1.04
N ILE A 32 5.47 -2.46 -0.14
CA ILE A 32 4.77 -2.44 -1.42
C ILE A 32 5.40 -3.46 -2.37
N THR A 33 4.55 -4.11 -3.16
CA THR A 33 4.97 -5.05 -4.19
C THR A 33 3.98 -5.03 -5.36
N GLU A 34 4.44 -5.46 -6.52
CA GLU A 34 3.63 -5.58 -7.73
C GLU A 34 3.37 -7.06 -8.01
N SER A 35 2.09 -7.45 -8.07
CA SER A 35 1.70 -8.83 -8.37
C SER A 35 0.30 -8.92 -8.96
N THR A 36 0.13 -9.88 -9.88
CA THR A 36 -1.18 -10.22 -10.45
C THR A 36 -2.09 -10.94 -9.45
N GLY A 37 -1.52 -11.63 -8.46
CA GLY A 37 -2.22 -12.33 -7.38
C GLY A 37 -1.76 -11.89 -6.00
N VAL A 38 -2.24 -12.55 -4.94
CA VAL A 38 -1.80 -12.27 -3.56
C VAL A 38 -0.29 -12.57 -3.45
N PRO A 39 0.54 -11.61 -3.02
CA PRO A 39 1.98 -11.81 -2.92
C PRO A 39 2.36 -12.91 -1.92
N ASP A 40 3.40 -13.67 -2.25
CA ASP A 40 3.98 -14.70 -1.40
C ASP A 40 5.38 -14.30 -0.88
N ALA A 41 6.04 -15.20 -0.14
CA ALA A 41 7.35 -14.95 0.45
C ALA A 41 8.49 -14.79 -0.59
N SER A 42 8.27 -15.20 -1.84
CA SER A 42 9.24 -15.05 -2.93
C SER A 42 9.05 -13.77 -3.74
N THR A 43 7.92 -13.09 -3.55
CA THR A 43 7.58 -11.88 -4.30
C THR A 43 8.46 -10.72 -3.84
N PRO A 44 9.22 -10.07 -4.74
CA PRO A 44 10.08 -8.95 -4.36
C PRO A 44 9.24 -7.78 -3.87
N LEU A 45 9.67 -7.14 -2.79
CA LEU A 45 8.97 -6.00 -2.19
C LEU A 45 9.93 -4.85 -1.91
N LEU A 46 9.37 -3.64 -1.87
CA LEU A 46 10.04 -2.42 -1.44
C LEU A 46 9.47 -1.99 -0.10
N ARG A 47 10.33 -1.55 0.81
CA ARG A 47 9.93 -0.97 2.09
C ARG A 47 10.01 0.54 1.97
N LEU A 48 8.86 1.22 2.09
CA LEU A 48 8.70 2.65 1.95
C LEU A 48 8.41 3.28 3.31
N GLU A 49 9.28 4.20 3.74
CA GLU A 49 9.00 5.10 4.86
C GLU A 49 8.50 6.44 4.30
N ASN A 50 7.38 6.92 4.82
CA ASN A 50 6.73 8.12 4.29
C ASN A 50 6.11 8.96 5.41
N GLU A 51 6.15 10.27 5.24
CA GLU A 51 5.56 11.29 6.12
C GLU A 51 4.38 12.01 5.44
N MET A 52 3.46 11.24 4.84
CA MET A 52 2.27 11.72 4.10
C MET A 52 2.55 12.37 2.74
N ALA A 53 3.74 12.17 2.16
CA ALA A 53 3.98 12.52 0.76
C ALA A 53 3.24 11.54 -0.16
N PRO A 54 2.50 12.03 -1.17
CA PRO A 54 1.76 11.15 -2.07
C PRO A 54 2.72 10.34 -2.95
N ILE A 55 2.44 9.05 -3.11
CA ILE A 55 3.09 8.17 -4.09
C ILE A 55 2.03 7.60 -5.04
N THR A 56 2.43 7.33 -6.28
CA THR A 56 1.55 6.74 -7.28
C THR A 56 1.63 5.22 -7.22
N VAL A 57 0.48 4.55 -7.25
CA VAL A 57 0.34 3.10 -7.29
C VAL A 57 -0.69 2.71 -8.34
N ASP A 58 -0.70 1.46 -8.76
CA ASP A 58 -1.56 0.95 -9.83
C ASP A 58 -2.35 -0.31 -9.42
N SER A 59 -3.03 -0.93 -10.39
CA SER A 59 -3.83 -2.14 -10.18
C SER A 59 -3.05 -3.38 -9.73
N LEU A 60 -1.73 -3.39 -9.91
CA LEU A 60 -0.86 -4.49 -9.50
C LEU A 60 -0.26 -4.27 -8.12
N SER A 61 -0.43 -3.07 -7.56
CA SER A 61 0.19 -2.66 -6.30
C SER A 61 -0.54 -3.25 -5.08
N TRP A 62 0.19 -4.07 -4.33
CA TRP A 62 -0.21 -4.61 -3.03
C TRP A 62 0.61 -3.94 -1.93
N VAL A 63 -0.04 -3.67 -0.80
CA VAL A 63 0.65 -3.15 0.38
C VAL A 63 0.29 -3.92 1.64
N ARG A 64 1.23 -3.89 2.59
CA ARG A 64 1.01 -4.30 3.97
C ARG A 64 1.90 -3.48 4.90
N VAL A 65 1.60 -3.53 6.18
CA VAL A 65 2.56 -3.14 7.22
C VAL A 65 3.64 -4.24 7.33
N PRO A 66 4.92 -3.87 7.49
CA PRO A 66 5.98 -4.83 7.81
C PRO A 66 5.56 -5.81 8.91
N VAL A 67 5.84 -7.11 8.74
CA VAL A 67 5.43 -8.14 9.71
C VAL A 67 6.06 -7.90 11.10
N ASP A 68 7.22 -7.24 11.12
CA ASP A 68 7.95 -6.80 12.31
C ASP A 68 7.37 -5.54 12.98
N SER A 69 6.40 -4.86 12.35
CA SER A 69 5.75 -3.66 12.90
C SER A 69 4.47 -4.00 13.67
N GLN A 70 4.31 -3.39 14.85
CA GLN A 70 3.16 -3.58 15.74
C GLN A 70 2.02 -2.57 15.52
N LYS A 71 2.13 -1.69 14.52
CA LYS A 71 1.17 -0.59 14.30
C LYS A 71 0.51 -0.70 12.94
N ASP A 72 -0.81 -0.70 12.95
CA ASP A 72 -1.60 -0.49 11.73
C ASP A 72 -1.35 0.90 11.15
N ILE A 73 -1.34 0.99 9.83
CA ILE A 73 -1.13 2.25 9.12
C ILE A 73 -2.42 2.65 8.42
N THR A 74 -2.81 3.91 8.61
CA THR A 74 -3.86 4.52 7.80
C THR A 74 -3.27 4.98 6.47
N VAL A 75 -3.84 4.48 5.38
CA VAL A 75 -3.58 4.91 4.01
C VAL A 75 -4.74 5.75 3.49
N TYR A 76 -4.40 6.86 2.87
CA TYR A 76 -5.32 7.77 2.22
C TYR A 76 -5.21 7.62 0.70
N ILE A 77 -6.29 7.26 0.01
CA ILE A 77 -6.29 7.05 -1.44
C ILE A 77 -6.95 8.26 -2.13
N HIS A 78 -6.27 8.76 -3.14
CA HIS A 78 -6.63 9.92 -3.96
C HIS A 78 -6.74 9.49 -5.42
N LYS A 79 -7.77 9.98 -6.12
CA LYS A 79 -7.96 9.79 -7.55
C LYS A 79 -7.67 11.08 -8.29
#